data_AF-A0A2M7F8K9-F1
#
_entry.id   AF-A0A2M7F8K9-F1
#
_cell.length_a   1.000
_cell.length_b   1.000
_cell.length_c   1.000
_cell.angle_alpha   90.00
_cell.angle_beta   90.00
_cell.angle_gamma   90.00
#
_symmetry.space_group_name_H-M   'P 1'
#
loop_
_entity.id
_entity.type
_entity.pdbx_description
1 polymer ?
#
loop_
_entity_poly.entity_id
_entity_poly.type
_entity_poly.pdbx_seq_one_letter_code
_entity_poly.pdbx_strand_id
1 'polypeptide(L)'
;MMPSLGIKYEIEIETITKPRAEYRTREYLKQGLPAAPAIMVGNEIVIAGSNISVDKLEAVICRHLGLSTPEPQKKSLTDRLFKSN
;
A
#
# COMPACT_ATOMS: atom_id res chain seq x y z
N MET A 1 4.71 4.11 -5.53
CA MET A 1 3.95 2.92 -5.07
C MET A 1 2.45 3.14 -5.22
N MET A 2 1.84 4.13 -4.56
CA MET A 2 0.38 4.30 -4.60
C MET A 2 -0.19 4.86 -5.92
N PRO A 3 0.39 5.92 -6.55
CA PRO A 3 -0.19 6.46 -7.78
C PRO A 3 -0.25 5.45 -8.93
N SER A 4 0.76 4.57 -9.03
CA SER A 4 0.83 3.53 -10.05
C SER A 4 -0.24 2.44 -9.87
N LEU A 5 -0.56 2.06 -8.64
CA LEU A 5 -1.61 1.07 -8.36
C LEU A 5 -3.01 1.65 -8.56
N GLY A 6 -3.20 2.94 -8.24
CA GLY A 6 -4.44 3.67 -8.51
C GLY A 6 -4.82 3.64 -9.99
N ILE A 7 -3.86 3.95 -10.85
CA ILE A 7 -4.05 3.90 -12.31
C ILE A 7 -4.27 2.46 -12.79
N LYS A 8 -3.47 1.50 -12.33
CA LYS A 8 -3.52 0.10 -12.80
C LYS A 8 -4.87 -0.58 -12.53
N TYR A 9 -5.46 -0.33 -11.37
CA TYR A 9 -6.70 -0.98 -10.94
C TYR A 9 -7.91 -0.05 -11.00
N GLU A 10 -7.73 1.18 -11.51
CA GLU A 10 -8.76 2.20 -11.59
C GLU A 10 -9.47 2.43 -10.24
N ILE A 11 -8.69 2.47 -9.16
CA ILE A 11 -9.18 2.67 -7.80
C ILE A 11 -8.99 4.11 -7.34
N GLU A 12 -9.94 4.60 -6.55
CA GLU A 12 -9.82 5.87 -5.87
C GLU A 12 -8.78 5.77 -4.73
N ILE A 13 -7.92 6.78 -4.62
CA ILE A 13 -6.91 6.87 -3.58
C ILE A 13 -7.12 8.18 -2.82
N GLU A 14 -7.54 8.07 -1.57
CA GLU A 14 -7.54 9.17 -0.63
C GLU A 14 -6.20 9.21 0.14
N THR A 15 -5.62 10.39 0.29
CA THR A 15 -4.40 10.58 1.09
C THR A 15 -4.64 11.61 2.18
N ILE A 16 -4.66 11.15 3.44
CA ILE A 16 -4.80 12.02 4.62
C ILE A 16 -3.42 12.39 5.15
N THR A 17 -2.99 13.63 4.92
CA THR A 17 -1.73 14.17 5.43
C THR A 17 -1.98 15.21 6.52
N LYS A 18 -1.40 15.00 7.70
CA LYS A 18 -1.45 15.93 8.85
C LYS A 18 -0.04 16.19 9.39
N PRO A 19 0.18 17.31 10.11
CA PRO A 19 1.40 17.51 10.89
C PRO A 19 1.62 16.39 11.91
N ARG A 20 2.89 16.05 12.19
CA ARG A 20 3.26 15.00 13.15
C ARG A 20 2.62 15.18 14.54
N ALA A 21 2.45 16.42 14.98
CA ALA A 21 1.81 16.74 16.26
C ALA A 21 0.32 16.36 16.26
N GLU A 22 -0.40 16.60 15.16
CA GLU A 22 -1.83 16.30 15.04
C GLU A 22 -2.12 14.80 15.10
N TYR A 23 -1.28 13.96 14.49
CA TYR A 23 -1.41 12.49 14.56
C TYR A 23 -1.28 11.93 16.00
N ARG A 24 -0.71 12.70 16.92
CA ARG A 24 -0.51 12.30 18.33
C ARG A 24 -1.61 12.83 19.26
N THR A 25 -2.59 13.58 18.73
CA THR A 25 -3.68 14.14 19.52
C THR A 25 -4.72 13.08 19.86
N ARG A 26 -5.44 13.26 20.97
CA ARG A 26 -6.54 12.36 21.33
C ARG A 26 -7.68 12.47 20.33
N GLU A 27 -7.85 13.64 19.73
CA GLU A 27 -8.84 13.96 18.72
C GLU A 27 -8.63 13.10 17.46
N TYR A 28 -7.39 12.97 16.98
CA TYR A 28 -7.08 12.08 15.86
C TYR A 28 -7.35 10.61 16.20
N LEU A 29 -6.95 10.16 17.39
CA LEU A 29 -7.19 8.79 17.85
C LEU A 29 -8.68 8.44 17.96
N LYS A 30 -9.55 9.42 18.22
CA LYS A 30 -11.01 9.24 18.26
C LYS A 30 -11.65 9.08 16.88
N GLN A 31 -10.96 9.43 15.79
CA GLN A 31 -11.48 9.29 14.43
C GLN A 31 -11.55 7.83 13.95
N GLY A 32 -11.04 6.88 14.75
CA GLY A 32 -10.98 5.46 14.37
C GLY A 32 -9.96 5.17 13.27
N LEU A 33 -9.11 6.14 12.92
CA LEU A 33 -8.05 5.98 11.94
C LEU A 33 -6.81 5.32 12.58
N PRO A 34 -6.09 4.47 11.83
CA PRO A 34 -4.86 3.84 12.31
C PRO A 34 -3.75 4.87 12.53
N ALA A 35 -2.81 4.51 13.40
CA ALA A 35 -1.61 5.33 13.63
C ALA A 35 -0.78 5.42 12.34
N ALA A 36 -0.49 6.66 11.91
CA ALA A 36 0.35 6.92 10.76
C ALA A 36 1.83 6.50 11.01
N PRO A 37 2.58 6.08 9.97
CA PRO A 37 2.12 5.82 8.60
C PRO A 37 1.23 4.58 8.53
N ALA A 38 0.15 4.64 7.76
CA ALA A 38 -0.77 3.52 7.61
C ALA A 38 -1.37 3.47 6.20
N ILE A 39 -1.81 2.27 5.81
CA ILE A 39 -2.57 2.06 4.57
C ILE A 39 -3.82 1.25 4.92
N MET A 40 -4.96 1.71 4.40
CA MET A 40 -6.24 1.01 4.46
C MET A 40 -6.70 0.68 3.05
N VAL A 41 -7.38 -0.45 2.89
CA VAL A 41 -8.07 -0.83 1.64
C VAL A 41 -9.51 -1.16 2.03
N GLY A 42 -10.46 -0.36 1.57
CA GLY A 42 -11.82 -0.36 2.10
C GLY A 42 -11.80 -0.10 3.62
N ASN A 43 -12.35 -1.03 4.39
CA ASN A 43 -12.42 -0.94 5.86
C ASN A 43 -11.31 -1.74 6.57
N GLU A 44 -10.35 -2.30 5.83
CA GLU A 44 -9.27 -3.12 6.37
C GLU A 44 -7.99 -2.29 6.57
N ILE A 45 -7.41 -2.36 7.78
CA ILE A 45 -6.07 -1.81 8.05
C ILE A 45 -5.03 -2.83 7.54
N VAL A 46 -4.33 -2.48 6.47
CA VAL A 46 -3.34 -3.36 5.83
C VAL A 46 -1.99 -3.27 6.53
N ILE A 47 -1.60 -2.06 6.92
CA ILE A 47 -0.35 -1.79 7.62
C ILE A 47 -0.50 -0.54 8.47
N ALA A 48 0.15 -0.52 9.63
CA ALA A 48 0.26 0.65 10.49
C ALA A 48 1.64 0.68 11.16
N GLY A 49 2.30 1.82 11.15
CA GLY A 49 3.62 2.03 11.77
C GLY A 49 4.81 1.38 11.06
N SER A 50 4.60 0.71 9.91
CA SER A 50 5.67 0.01 9.18
C SER A 50 5.50 0.09 7.67
N ASN A 51 6.53 -0.33 6.92
CA ASN A 51 6.52 -0.39 5.46
C ASN A 51 5.85 -1.67 4.94
N ILE A 52 5.33 -1.59 3.71
CA ILE A 52 4.78 -2.72 2.95
C ILE A 52 5.42 -2.78 1.55
N SER A 53 5.59 -3.96 0.99
CA SER A 53 6.03 -4.12 -0.41
C SER A 53 4.88 -3.88 -1.38
N VAL A 54 5.19 -3.46 -2.62
CA VAL A 54 4.18 -3.28 -3.67
C VAL A 54 3.38 -4.56 -3.87
N ASP A 55 4.06 -5.70 -4.02
CA ASP A 55 3.41 -6.99 -4.28
C ASP A 55 2.40 -7.36 -3.20
N LYS A 56 2.71 -7.08 -1.92
CA LYS A 56 1.80 -7.36 -0.81
C LYS A 56 0.60 -6.42 -0.81
N LEU A 57 0.81 -5.13 -1.08
CA LEU A 57 -0.28 -4.16 -1.16
C LEU A 57 -1.20 -4.47 -2.36
N GLU A 58 -0.60 -4.79 -3.49
CA GLU A 58 -1.29 -5.16 -4.73
C GLU A 58 -2.11 -6.44 -4.55
N ALA A 59 -1.58 -7.45 -3.87
CA ALA A 59 -2.31 -8.65 -3.52
C ALA A 59 -3.58 -8.37 -2.70
N VAL A 60 -3.49 -7.44 -1.73
CA VAL A 60 -4.64 -7.03 -0.93
C VAL A 60 -5.68 -6.28 -1.78
N ILE A 61 -5.23 -5.39 -2.66
CA ILE A 61 -6.12 -4.69 -3.61
C ILE A 61 -6.85 -5.71 -4.50
N CYS A 62 -6.13 -6.65 -5.12
CA CYS A 62 -6.73 -7.69 -5.96
C CYS A 62 -7.77 -8.51 -5.20
N ARG A 63 -7.47 -8.89 -3.94
CA ARG A 63 -8.42 -9.61 -3.09
C ARG A 63 -9.71 -8.82 -2.86
N HIS A 64 -9.62 -7.52 -2.58
CA HIS A 64 -10.78 -6.64 -2.39
C HIS A 64 -11.59 -6.43 -3.67
N LEU A 65 -10.94 -6.45 -4.82
CA LEU A 65 -11.58 -6.34 -6.13
C LEU A 65 -12.11 -7.68 -6.68
N GLY A 66 -11.88 -8.80 -5.98
CA GLY A 66 -12.23 -10.14 -6.47
C GLY A 66 -11.37 -10.62 -7.66
N LEU A 67 -10.21 -10.01 -7.87
CA LEU A 67 -9.26 -10.33 -8.93
C LEU A 67 -8.26 -11.39 -8.47
N SER A 68 -7.72 -12.14 -9.43
CA SER A 68 -6.61 -13.07 -9.18
C SER A 68 -5.39 -12.31 -8.65
N THR A 69 -4.81 -12.78 -7.56
CA THR A 69 -3.57 -12.23 -7.01
C THR A 69 -2.46 -12.34 -8.06
N PRO A 70 -1.75 -11.24 -8.40
CA PRO A 70 -0.63 -11.31 -9.33
C PRO A 70 0.49 -12.15 -8.75
N GLU A 71 1.17 -12.91 -9.60
CA GLU A 71 2.36 -13.65 -9.16
C GLU A 71 3.42 -12.67 -8.68
N PRO A 72 4.04 -12.89 -7.51
CA PRO A 72 5.13 -12.06 -7.05
C PRO A 72 6.23 -12.10 -8.12
N GLN A 73 6.65 -10.92 -8.59
CA GLN A 73 7.70 -10.81 -9.59
C GLN A 73 9.00 -11.34 -8.98
N LYS A 74 9.25 -12.65 -9.13
CA LYS A 74 10.57 -13.23 -8.89
C LYS A 74 11.50 -12.57 -9.88
N LYS A 75 12.30 -11.60 -9.42
CA LYS A 75 13.46 -11.12 -10.18
C LYS A 75 14.26 -12.36 -10.54
N SER A 76 14.21 -12.71 -11.81
CA SER A 76 14.88 -13.89 -12.31
C SER A 76 16.38 -13.67 -12.11
N LEU A 77 17.11 -14.67 -11.63
CA LEU A 77 18.58 -14.60 -11.58
C LEU A 77 19.19 -14.35 -12.99
N THR A 78 18.40 -14.55 -14.04
CA THR A 78 18.75 -14.23 -15.44
C THR A 78 18.78 -12.74 -15.75
N ASP A 79 18.05 -11.87 -15.03
CA ASP A 79 18.14 -10.40 -15.23
C ASP A 79 19.51 -9.83 -14.83
N ARG A 80 20.25 -10.55 -13.99
CA ARG A 80 21.57 -10.12 -13.50
C ARG A 80 22.72 -10.49 -14.45
N LEU A 81 22.49 -11.37 -15.42
CA LEU A 81 23.51 -11.80 -16.40
C LEU A 81 23.49 -11.01 -17.72
N PHE A 82 22.39 -10.30 -18.04
CA PHE A 82 22.28 -9.51 -19.28
C PHE A 82 22.66 -8.03 -19.14
N LYS A 83 23.14 -7.59 -17.96
CA LYS A 83 23.65 -6.23 -17.75
C LYS A 83 25.19 -6.20 -17.80
N SER A 84 25.73 -6.72 -18.89
CA SER A 84 27.13 -6.53 -19.26
C SER A 84 27.25 -6.55 -20.78
N ASN A 85 26.91 -5.43 -21.41
CA ASN A 85 27.53 -4.97 -22.65
C ASN A 85 27.35 -3.46 -22.77
#